data_AF-A0A1M4UT28-F1
#
_entry.id   AF-A0A1M4UT28-F1
#
_cell.length_a   1.000
_cell.length_b   1.000
_cell.length_c   1.000
_cell.angle_alpha   90.00
_cell.angle_beta   90.00
_cell.angle_gamma   90.00
#
_symmetry.space_group_name_H-M   'P 1'
#
loop_
_entity.id
_entity.type
_entity.pdbx_description
1 polymer ?
#
loop_
_entity_poly.entity_id
_entity_poly.type
_entity_poly.pdbx_seq_one_letter_code
_entity_poly.pdbx_strand_id
1 'polypeptide(L)'
;MIFKISTAMLILFTLTGVAQTKTYKIEEDFNRIKITNKINAEIIPGAKETKVIVEGYGSEDLKWNVKQGELKLSLPLDELFSESDTKVKLYVNSFMALTLNNGAEVEVTEN
;
A
#
# COMPACT_ATOMS: atom_id res chain seq x y z
N MET A 1 -26.54 -52.62 -3.72
CA MET A 1 -27.43 -52.00 -2.70
C MET A 1 -26.53 -51.53 -1.58
N ILE A 2 -26.39 -50.27 -1.17
CA ILE A 2 -27.11 -49.02 -1.41
C ILE A 2 -26.10 -47.92 -1.06
N PHE A 3 -26.05 -46.90 -1.89
CA PHE A 3 -25.49 -45.59 -1.61
C PHE A 3 -25.82 -45.13 -0.18
N LYS A 4 -24.82 -44.96 0.69
CA LYS A 4 -24.91 -44.02 1.80
C LYS A 4 -24.00 -42.84 1.51
N ILE A 5 -24.55 -41.99 0.65
CA ILE A 5 -24.35 -40.55 0.60
C ILE A 5 -24.21 -40.05 2.05
N SER A 6 -22.98 -39.89 2.57
CA SER A 6 -22.77 -39.26 3.89
C SER A 6 -21.35 -38.76 4.15
N THR A 7 -20.34 -39.20 3.39
CA THR A 7 -18.96 -38.72 3.59
C THR A 7 -18.45 -37.88 2.41
N ALA A 8 -19.36 -37.18 1.75
CA ALA A 8 -19.02 -36.10 0.84
C ALA A 8 -19.26 -34.76 1.55
N MET A 9 -18.54 -34.53 2.66
CA MET A 9 -18.41 -33.18 3.20
C MET A 9 -17.37 -32.46 2.33
N LEU A 10 -17.83 -32.08 1.14
CA LEU A 10 -17.10 -31.23 0.22
C LEU A 10 -17.05 -29.84 0.86
N ILE A 11 -16.01 -29.60 1.67
CA ILE A 11 -15.65 -28.25 2.10
C ILE A 11 -15.14 -27.54 0.86
N LEU A 12 -16.07 -26.90 0.12
CA LEU A 12 -15.74 -25.83 -0.80
C LEU A 12 -15.18 -24.69 0.05
N PHE A 13 -13.86 -24.68 0.23
CA PHE A 13 -13.15 -23.52 0.71
C PHE A 13 -13.27 -22.48 -0.41
N THR A 14 -14.19 -21.53 -0.25
CA THR A 14 -14.30 -20.40 -1.18
C THR A 14 -12.99 -19.61 -1.09
N LEU A 15 -12.13 -19.77 -2.10
CA LEU A 15 -10.98 -18.89 -2.33
C LEU A 15 -11.50 -17.53 -2.78
N THR A 16 -12.07 -16.76 -1.85
CA THR A 16 -12.21 -15.31 -2.04
C THR A 16 -10.81 -14.74 -1.86
N GLY A 17 -10.15 -14.37 -2.95
CA GLY A 17 -8.92 -13.59 -2.91
C GLY A 17 -9.23 -12.22 -2.31
N VAL A 18 -9.10 -12.10 -0.99
CA VAL A 18 -9.27 -10.82 -0.31
C VAL A 18 -8.01 -10.01 -0.63
N ALA A 19 -8.16 -8.90 -1.36
CA ALA A 19 -7.08 -7.91 -1.45
C ALA A 19 -6.83 -7.39 -0.04
N GLN A 20 -5.64 -7.65 0.51
CA GLN A 20 -5.34 -7.31 1.90
C GLN A 20 -4.96 -5.85 1.99
N THR A 21 -5.81 -5.04 2.62
CA THR A 21 -5.43 -3.68 3.02
C THR A 21 -4.50 -3.74 4.23
N LYS A 22 -3.33 -3.12 4.14
CA LYS A 22 -2.39 -2.98 5.27
C LYS A 22 -2.32 -1.52 5.70
N THR A 23 -2.24 -1.30 7.01
CA THR A 23 -2.10 0.04 7.59
C THR A 23 -0.84 0.09 8.45
N TYR A 24 -0.01 1.09 8.20
CA TYR A 24 1.18 1.40 8.98
C TYR A 24 1.03 2.77 9.62
N LYS A 25 1.19 2.84 10.94
CA LYS A 25 1.30 4.11 11.64
C LYS A 25 2.76 4.56 11.63
N ILE A 26 3.00 5.83 11.35
CA ILE A 26 4.34 6.42 11.34
C ILE A 26 4.41 7.38 12.52
N GLU A 27 5.30 7.10 13.47
CA GLU A 27 5.49 7.91 14.69
C GLU A 27 6.70 8.85 14.56
N GLU A 28 7.58 8.59 13.60
CA GLU A 28 8.77 9.39 13.35
C GLU A 28 8.46 10.67 12.57
N ASP A 29 9.11 11.78 12.97
CA ASP A 29 8.97 13.06 12.29
C ASP A 29 9.66 13.07 10.92
N PHE A 30 8.96 13.62 9.93
CA PHE A 30 9.52 13.93 8.60
C PHE A 30 8.85 15.17 8.02
N ASN A 31 9.53 15.83 7.11
CA ASN A 31 8.98 16.95 6.34
C ASN A 31 9.15 16.78 4.84
N ARG A 32 9.76 15.67 4.40
CA ARG A 32 9.91 15.32 2.99
C ARG A 32 9.34 13.94 2.74
N ILE A 33 8.76 13.76 1.56
CA ILE A 33 8.19 12.49 1.11
C ILE A 33 8.89 12.10 -0.18
N LYS A 34 9.28 10.83 -0.26
CA LYS A 34 9.85 10.24 -1.47
C LYS A 34 9.11 8.97 -1.84
N ILE A 35 8.53 8.96 -3.04
CA ILE A 35 7.77 7.82 -3.56
C ILE A 35 8.46 7.30 -4.82
N THR A 36 8.73 5.99 -4.86
CA THR A 36 9.50 5.38 -5.94
C THR A 36 8.91 4.07 -6.42
N ASN A 37 9.11 3.78 -7.70
CA ASN A 37 8.77 2.52 -8.38
C ASN A 37 7.27 2.25 -8.48
N LYS A 38 6.60 2.85 -9.47
CA LYS A 38 5.22 2.53 -9.89
C LYS A 38 4.11 2.54 -8.81
N ILE A 39 4.35 3.20 -7.68
CA ILE A 39 3.31 3.39 -6.67
C ILE A 39 2.32 4.46 -7.17
N ASN A 40 1.02 4.14 -7.09
CA ASN A 40 -0.08 5.08 -7.26
C ASN A 40 -0.47 5.62 -5.88
N ALA A 41 -0.07 6.84 -5.55
CA ALA A 41 -0.27 7.39 -4.21
C ALA A 41 -1.25 8.57 -4.16
N GLU A 42 -2.11 8.55 -3.15
CA GLU A 42 -2.94 9.67 -2.73
C GLU A 42 -2.35 10.23 -1.42
N ILE A 43 -1.93 11.49 -1.42
CA ILE A 43 -1.47 12.17 -0.21
C ILE A 43 -2.62 13.03 0.31
N ILE A 44 -2.92 12.88 1.61
CA ILE A 44 -4.03 13.53 2.30
C ILE A 44 -3.44 14.38 3.45
N PRO A 45 -3.14 15.66 3.19
CA PRO A 45 -2.63 16.58 4.21
C PRO A 45 -3.68 16.95 5.26
N GLY A 46 -3.26 17.59 6.35
CA GLY A 46 -4.15 18.04 7.43
C GLY A 46 -4.65 16.93 8.35
N ALA A 47 -4.13 15.70 8.22
CA ALA A 47 -4.49 14.60 9.09
C ALA A 47 -3.95 14.81 10.52
N LYS A 48 -4.71 14.33 11.51
CA LYS A 48 -4.28 14.32 12.93
C LYS A 48 -3.23 13.26 13.23
N GLU A 49 -3.22 12.20 12.44
CA GLU A 49 -2.37 11.03 12.61
C GLU A 49 -1.71 10.70 11.27
N THR A 50 -0.40 10.47 11.29
CA THR A 50 0.33 10.05 10.11
C THR A 50 0.25 8.55 9.94
N LYS A 51 -0.32 8.11 8.81
CA LYS A 51 -0.45 6.68 8.49
C LYS A 51 -0.43 6.44 6.99
N VAL A 52 0.06 5.26 6.65
CA VAL A 52 0.09 4.72 5.29
C VAL A 52 -0.93 3.59 5.21
N ILE A 53 -1.89 3.71 4.32
CA ILE A 53 -2.79 2.61 3.95
C ILE A 53 -2.35 2.12 2.58
N VAL A 54 -2.09 0.82 2.43
CA VAL A 54 -1.68 0.22 1.16
C VAL A 54 -2.63 -0.91 0.79
N GLU A 55 -2.96 -0.97 -0.50
CA GLU A 55 -3.80 -2.00 -1.10
C GLU A 55 -3.39 -2.27 -2.55
N GLY A 56 -4.05 -3.24 -3.17
CA GLY A 56 -3.78 -3.64 -4.55
C GLY A 56 -2.69 -4.71 -4.69
N TYR A 57 -2.44 -5.09 -5.93
CA TYR A 57 -1.46 -6.12 -6.28
C TYR A 57 -0.03 -5.58 -6.12
N GLY A 58 0.82 -6.31 -5.37
CA GLY A 58 2.18 -5.87 -4.99
C GLY A 58 2.25 -5.11 -3.66
N SER A 59 1.11 -4.90 -2.97
CA SER A 59 1.05 -4.17 -1.69
C SER A 59 1.88 -4.81 -0.58
N GLU A 60 2.12 -6.12 -0.66
CA GLU A 60 2.97 -6.87 0.24
C GLU A 60 4.45 -6.53 0.15
N ASP A 61 4.88 -6.00 -0.98
CA ASP A 61 6.27 -5.68 -1.25
C ASP A 61 6.62 -4.22 -0.95
N LEU A 62 5.63 -3.42 -0.52
CA LEU A 62 5.85 -2.05 -0.08
C LEU A 62 6.85 -2.02 1.07
N LYS A 63 7.97 -1.34 0.83
CA LYS A 63 8.97 -0.99 1.84
C LYS A 63 8.81 0.47 2.20
N TRP A 64 8.82 0.75 3.50
CA TRP A 64 8.84 2.10 4.01
C TRP A 64 9.90 2.28 5.08
N ASN A 65 10.41 3.51 5.22
CA ASN A 65 11.22 3.95 6.35
C ASN A 65 11.22 5.48 6.44
N VAL A 66 11.50 5.99 7.63
CA VAL A 66 11.86 7.39 7.83
C VAL A 66 13.36 7.47 8.07
N LYS A 67 14.07 8.25 7.24
CA LYS A 67 15.51 8.47 7.40
C LYS A 67 15.84 9.94 7.13
N GLN A 68 16.54 10.58 8.06
CA GLN A 68 16.97 11.99 7.93
C GLN A 68 15.81 12.95 7.63
N GLY A 69 14.63 12.73 8.21
CA GLY A 69 13.43 13.55 8.01
C GLY A 69 12.76 13.38 6.64
N GLU A 70 13.06 12.30 5.91
CA GLU A 70 12.38 11.90 4.68
C GLU A 70 11.67 10.55 4.89
N LEU A 71 10.35 10.52 4.69
CA LEU A 71 9.59 9.29 4.57
C LEU A 71 9.76 8.76 3.15
N LYS A 72 10.36 7.57 3.03
CA LYS A 72 10.50 6.87 1.76
C LYS A 72 9.47 5.75 1.66
N LEU A 73 8.71 5.72 0.57
CA LEU A 73 7.81 4.64 0.16
C LEU A 73 8.32 4.07 -1.17
N SER A 74 8.56 2.76 -1.21
CA SER A 74 9.20 2.13 -2.37
C SER A 74 8.73 0.70 -2.56
N LEU A 75 8.47 0.34 -3.81
CA LEU A 75 8.43 -1.05 -4.24
C LEU A 75 9.84 -1.55 -4.64
N PRO A 76 10.05 -2.87 -4.73
CA PRO A 76 11.18 -3.47 -5.43
C PRO A 76 11.31 -2.99 -6.89
N LEU A 77 12.48 -3.18 -7.51
CA LEU A 77 12.74 -2.63 -8.86
C LEU A 77 12.05 -3.44 -9.96
N ASP A 78 11.92 -4.74 -9.73
CA ASP A 78 11.19 -5.73 -10.52
C ASP A 78 9.71 -5.34 -10.71
N GLU A 79 9.09 -4.69 -9.72
CA GLU A 79 7.71 -4.21 -9.83
C GLU A 79 7.51 -3.19 -10.96
N LEU A 80 8.57 -2.48 -11.40
CA LEU A 80 8.49 -1.55 -12.54
C LEU A 80 8.01 -2.22 -13.83
N PHE A 81 8.35 -3.49 -14.01
CA PHE A 81 8.06 -4.27 -15.21
C PHE A 81 6.88 -5.21 -15.03
N SER A 82 6.28 -5.20 -13.84
CA SER A 82 5.11 -6.00 -13.51
C SER A 82 3.80 -5.25 -13.80
N GLU A 83 2.69 -5.98 -13.71
CA GLU A 83 1.33 -5.46 -13.70
C GLU A 83 0.88 -5.01 -12.29
N SER A 84 1.82 -4.65 -11.40
CA SER A 84 1.54 -4.13 -10.07
C SER A 84 0.62 -2.91 -10.13
N ASP A 85 -0.43 -2.91 -9.31
CA ASP A 85 -1.33 -1.77 -9.09
C ASP A 85 -1.36 -1.46 -7.59
N THR A 86 -0.17 -1.19 -7.03
CA THR A 86 -0.05 -0.85 -5.61
C THR A 86 -0.56 0.57 -5.40
N LYS A 87 -1.62 0.68 -4.62
CA LYS A 87 -2.26 1.94 -4.23
C LYS A 87 -1.88 2.28 -2.81
N VAL A 88 -1.46 3.52 -2.59
CA VAL A 88 -1.07 4.02 -1.27
C VAL A 88 -1.87 5.27 -0.92
N LYS A 89 -2.53 5.29 0.24
CA LYS A 89 -3.04 6.51 0.85
C LYS A 89 -2.14 6.93 1.99
N LEU A 90 -1.49 8.08 1.86
CA LEU A 90 -0.65 8.67 2.89
C LEU A 90 -1.40 9.82 3.56
N TYR A 91 -1.85 9.57 4.79
CA TYR A 91 -2.35 10.61 5.67
C TYR A 91 -1.16 11.26 6.37
N VAL A 92 -1.08 12.58 6.31
CA VAL A 92 0.02 13.35 6.92
C VAL A 92 -0.51 14.69 7.42
N ASN A 93 0.09 15.25 8.46
CA ASN A 93 -0.28 16.60 8.91
C ASN A 93 0.13 17.67 7.88
N SER A 94 1.42 17.70 7.51
CA SER A 94 1.97 18.58 6.49
C SER A 94 3.30 18.02 5.95
N PHE A 95 3.73 18.49 4.79
CA PHE A 95 5.06 18.20 4.22
C PHE A 95 5.54 19.40 3.42
N MET A 96 6.85 19.49 3.21
CA MET A 96 7.50 20.62 2.53
C MET A 96 8.01 20.26 1.14
N ALA A 97 8.33 18.99 0.90
CA ALA A 97 8.85 18.55 -0.39
C ALA A 97 8.38 17.13 -0.74
N LEU A 98 8.11 16.92 -2.03
CA LEU A 98 7.75 15.64 -2.62
C LEU A 98 8.74 15.31 -3.73
N THR A 99 9.32 14.11 -3.69
CA THR A 99 10.18 13.57 -4.74
C THR A 99 9.57 12.30 -5.32
N LEU A 100 9.37 12.27 -6.63
CA LEU A 100 8.81 11.13 -7.36
C LEU A 100 9.85 10.55 -8.31
N ASN A 101 10.09 9.24 -8.23
CA ASN A 101 11.00 8.55 -9.13
C ASN A 101 10.35 7.31 -9.74
N ASN A 102 10.88 6.90 -10.90
CA ASN A 102 10.63 5.59 -11.52
C ASN A 102 9.13 5.28 -11.68
N GLY A 103 8.39 6.18 -12.31
CA GLY A 103 6.98 5.97 -12.66
C GLY A 103 6.01 5.99 -11.48
N ALA A 104 6.39 6.57 -10.34
CA ALA A 104 5.44 6.85 -9.27
C ALA A 104 4.49 7.98 -9.69
N GLU A 105 3.20 7.81 -9.38
CA GLU A 105 2.15 8.79 -9.66
C GLU A 105 1.54 9.25 -8.34
N VAL A 106 1.25 10.55 -8.24
CA VAL A 106 0.72 11.14 -7.01
C VAL A 106 -0.43 12.09 -7.31
N GLU A 107 -1.51 11.93 -6.54
CA GLU A 107 -2.55 12.92 -6.34
C GLU A 107 -2.46 13.47 -4.91
N VAL A 108 -2.66 14.79 -4.75
CA VAL A 108 -2.77 15.42 -3.43
C VAL A 108 -4.21 15.87 -3.26
N THR A 109 -4.93 15.22 -2.34
CA THR A 109 -6.34 15.50 -2.05
C THR A 109 -6.43 16.31 -0.77
N GLU A 110 -6.82 17.58 -0.88
CA GLU A 110 -7.20 18.38 0.28
C GLU A 110 -8.64 18.04 0.67
N ASN A 111 -8.90 17.85 1.98
CA ASN A 111 -10.27 17.71 2.49
C ASN A 111 -10.95 19.06 2.67
#